data_AF-A0A518DKN5-F1
#
_entry.id   AF-A0A518DKN5-F1
#
_cell.length_a   1.000
_cell.length_b   1.000
_cell.length_c   1.000
_cell.angle_alpha   90.00
_cell.angle_beta   90.00
_cell.angle_gamma   90.00
#
_symmetry.space_group_name_H-M   'P 1'
#
loop_
_entity.id
_entity.type
_entity.pdbx_description
1 polymer ?
#
loop_
_entity_poly.entity_id
_entity_poly.type
_entity_poly.pdbx_seq_one_letter_code
_entity_poly.pdbx_strand_id
1 'polypeptide(L)'
;MPRLPVRLTSTLAVTSCVLFGSIAMAEEPATPSSSATAEQLVEQLGDASYDQRERARQQLLDIGLAARAALDGGRQHPDPEIALRCRRLWDEVRILSGWQEVRSVVGSSPKARALYDKMYLADTAFWYELAESPRPRDRLFPDRQEQLQQTLKESPTPTWVIEGALANAFYFGLLAKQAKPELELESLDELLRVGRCQQALKDNDALSDLWDRWAKATGSDGPALDRLLVALRNQRPQAREIARNMLSDKRSPATQRQYALLALAKAKNPEDDELIRNALQDSSPLDTLFSRGVVIKSQLRDVALAATIYRAGEDPKEFGFSYLKPDPATLYSPSSLGFKNDDARMQATVNWSVVAAERARDGGSAGSVER
;
A
#
# COMPACT_ATOMS: atom_id res chain seq x y z
N MET A 1 35.57 41.85 7.81
CA MET A 1 35.40 41.76 9.28
C MET A 1 34.48 40.58 9.60
N PRO A 2 34.99 39.47 10.14
CA PRO A 2 34.15 38.32 10.48
C PRO A 2 33.76 38.35 11.97
N ARG A 3 32.48 38.22 12.28
CA ARG A 3 31.99 37.97 13.65
C ARG A 3 31.68 36.47 13.79
N LEU A 4 32.35 35.86 14.77
CA LEU A 4 32.18 34.48 15.22
C LEU A 4 30.93 34.32 16.12
N PRO A 5 30.48 33.07 16.39
CA PRO A 5 29.14 32.73 16.85
C PRO A 5 29.00 32.62 18.38
N VAL A 6 27.78 32.78 18.89
CA VAL A 6 27.42 32.51 20.29
C VAL A 6 26.74 31.14 20.39
N ARG A 7 27.38 30.20 21.10
CA ARG A 7 26.78 28.93 21.55
C ARG A 7 26.29 29.12 22.98
N LEU A 8 25.03 28.76 23.25
CA LEU A 8 24.47 28.63 24.60
C LEU A 8 24.37 27.14 24.93
N THR A 9 25.19 26.70 25.87
CA THR A 9 25.14 25.37 26.49
C THR A 9 24.43 25.47 27.84
N SER A 10 23.27 24.83 27.97
CA SER A 10 22.55 24.71 29.24
C SER A 10 22.89 23.36 29.89
N THR A 11 23.62 23.41 31.00
CA THR A 11 23.88 22.30 31.91
C THR A 11 22.71 22.09 32.87
N LEU A 12 22.10 20.91 32.86
CA LEU A 12 21.11 20.46 33.84
C LEU A 12 21.83 19.67 34.95
N ALA A 13 21.71 20.18 36.18
CA ALA A 13 22.23 19.53 37.39
C ALA A 13 21.26 18.44 37.86
N VAL A 14 21.81 17.24 38.13
CA VAL A 14 21.10 16.10 38.73
C VAL A 14 21.33 16.12 40.23
N THR A 15 20.28 16.34 41.02
CA THR A 15 20.32 16.27 42.47
C THR A 15 19.89 14.87 42.93
N SER A 16 20.84 14.13 43.49
CA SER A 16 20.65 12.79 44.03
C SER A 16 20.22 12.88 45.50
N CYS A 17 19.06 12.31 45.83
CA CYS A 17 18.55 12.17 47.20
C CYS A 17 18.59 10.68 47.57
N VAL A 18 19.46 10.30 48.51
CA VAL A 18 19.56 8.96 49.08
C VAL A 18 18.69 8.91 50.33
N LEU A 19 17.62 8.10 50.30
CA LEU A 19 16.84 7.74 51.48
C LEU A 19 17.11 6.27 51.81
N PHE A 20 17.69 6.03 52.98
CA PHE A 20 17.88 4.70 53.57
C PHE A 20 16.55 4.22 54.14
N GLY A 21 15.91 3.26 53.47
CA GLY A 21 14.75 2.51 53.98
C GLY A 21 15.17 1.12 54.42
N SER A 22 14.84 0.77 55.67
CA SER A 22 15.04 -0.54 56.28
C SER A 22 14.36 -1.66 55.48
N ILE A 23 15.13 -2.64 55.03
CA ILE A 23 14.62 -3.83 54.32
C ILE A 23 14.14 -4.83 55.37
N ALA A 24 12.82 -4.94 55.53
CA ALA A 24 12.20 -6.13 56.09
C ALA A 24 12.37 -7.26 55.05
N MET A 25 12.96 -8.39 55.47
CA MET A 25 13.06 -9.58 54.63
C MET A 25 11.65 -10.17 54.47
N ALA A 26 10.95 -9.70 53.44
CA ALA A 26 9.77 -10.38 52.93
C ALA A 26 10.23 -11.71 52.31
N GLU A 27 9.71 -12.79 52.86
CA GLU A 27 9.81 -14.14 52.32
C GLU A 27 9.35 -14.10 50.85
N GLU A 28 10.29 -14.40 49.95
CA GLU A 28 10.10 -14.35 48.50
C GLU A 28 9.01 -15.37 48.13
N PRO A 29 7.86 -14.94 47.57
CA PRO A 29 6.80 -15.88 47.22
C PRO A 29 7.34 -16.85 46.17
N ALA A 30 7.35 -18.14 46.53
CA ALA A 30 7.77 -19.23 45.67
C ALA A 30 7.20 -19.05 44.25
N THR A 31 8.08 -18.90 43.28
CA THR A 31 7.75 -18.75 41.86
C THR A 31 6.93 -19.95 41.42
N PRO A 32 5.63 -19.81 41.10
CA PRO A 32 4.82 -20.96 40.74
C PRO A 32 5.05 -21.30 39.25
N SER A 33 5.15 -22.61 39.02
CA SER A 33 4.74 -23.31 37.80
C SER A 33 5.68 -23.26 36.60
N SER A 34 6.52 -24.31 36.52
CA SER A 34 6.93 -24.92 35.25
C SER A 34 5.72 -25.01 34.31
N SER A 35 5.75 -24.30 33.18
CA SER A 35 4.70 -24.40 32.15
C SER A 35 4.63 -25.85 31.65
N ALA A 36 3.44 -26.45 31.68
CA ALA A 36 3.24 -27.80 31.17
C ALA A 36 3.73 -27.92 29.71
N THR A 37 4.36 -29.06 29.40
CA THR A 37 4.84 -29.39 28.05
C THR A 37 3.66 -29.61 27.10
N ALA A 38 3.86 -29.44 25.79
CA ALA A 38 2.81 -29.63 24.80
C ALA A 38 2.21 -31.05 24.85
N GLU A 39 3.04 -32.07 25.12
CA GLU A 39 2.62 -33.46 25.30
C GLU A 39 1.71 -33.63 26.52
N GLN A 40 2.05 -33.01 27.65
CA GLN A 40 1.20 -33.03 28.85
C GLN A 40 -0.14 -32.33 28.61
N LEU A 41 -0.14 -31.23 27.85
CA LEU A 41 -1.37 -30.53 27.49
C LEU A 41 -2.26 -31.36 26.57
N VAL A 42 -1.67 -32.17 25.67
CA VAL A 42 -2.43 -33.11 24.82
C VAL A 42 -3.14 -34.16 25.67
N GLU A 43 -2.49 -34.73 26.69
CA GLU A 43 -3.14 -35.64 27.64
C GLU A 43 -4.30 -34.96 28.38
N GLN A 44 -4.11 -33.70 28.80
CA GLN A 44 -5.14 -32.93 29.49
C GLN A 44 -6.35 -32.58 28.60
N LEU A 45 -6.27 -32.75 27.26
CA LEU A 45 -7.45 -32.63 26.40
C LEU A 45 -8.48 -33.74 26.63
N GLY A 46 -8.11 -34.86 27.25
CA GLY A 46 -9.01 -35.94 27.66
C GLY A 46 -9.45 -35.88 29.12
N ASP A 47 -9.07 -34.82 29.85
CA ASP A 47 -9.41 -34.70 31.28
C ASP A 47 -10.92 -34.69 31.50
N ALA A 48 -11.43 -35.26 32.61
CA ALA A 48 -12.86 -35.31 32.90
C ALA A 48 -13.47 -33.90 33.11
N SER A 49 -12.69 -32.95 33.61
CA SER A 49 -13.10 -31.56 33.83
C SER A 49 -13.06 -30.75 32.54
N TYR A 50 -14.21 -30.16 32.18
CA TYR A 50 -14.31 -29.26 31.03
C TYR A 50 -13.33 -28.08 31.11
N ASP A 51 -13.20 -27.47 32.29
CA ASP A 51 -12.32 -26.30 32.49
C ASP A 51 -10.83 -26.64 32.33
N GLN A 52 -10.43 -27.89 32.63
CA GLN A 52 -9.06 -28.35 32.39
C GLN A 52 -8.82 -28.55 30.89
N ARG A 53 -9.76 -29.17 30.19
CA ARG A 53 -9.68 -29.35 28.73
C ARG A 53 -9.59 -28.03 27.99
N GLU A 54 -10.40 -27.03 28.36
CA GLU A 54 -10.39 -25.72 27.69
C GLU A 54 -9.11 -24.93 27.99
N ARG A 55 -8.59 -25.01 29.22
CA ARG A 55 -7.28 -24.43 29.56
C ARG A 55 -6.15 -25.07 28.75
N ALA A 56 -6.12 -26.40 28.65
CA ALA A 56 -5.12 -27.11 27.88
C ALA A 56 -5.20 -26.78 26.38
N ARG A 57 -6.42 -26.71 25.84
CA ARG A 57 -6.70 -26.24 24.47
C ARG A 57 -6.13 -24.84 24.25
N GLN A 58 -6.45 -23.87 25.11
CA GLN A 58 -5.95 -22.50 24.97
C GLN A 58 -4.43 -22.43 25.04
N GLN A 59 -3.81 -23.16 25.97
CA GLN A 59 -2.35 -23.20 26.09
C GLN A 59 -1.68 -23.80 24.84
N LEU A 60 -2.27 -24.83 24.24
CA LEU A 60 -1.78 -25.38 22.96
C LEU A 60 -1.95 -24.39 21.79
N LEU A 61 -3.03 -23.60 21.77
CA LEU A 61 -3.18 -22.50 20.80
C LEU A 61 -2.12 -21.42 20.99
N ASP A 62 -1.81 -21.07 22.24
CA ASP A 62 -0.80 -20.07 22.58
C ASP A 62 0.62 -20.55 22.21
N ILE A 63 0.90 -21.87 22.33
CA ILE A 63 2.14 -22.50 21.86
C ILE A 63 2.24 -22.43 20.31
N GLY A 64 1.12 -22.51 19.61
CA GLY A 64 1.07 -22.38 18.14
C GLY A 64 1.78 -23.52 17.41
N LEU A 65 2.51 -23.21 16.33
CA LEU A 65 3.19 -24.24 15.50
C LEU A 65 4.18 -25.11 16.27
N ALA A 66 4.73 -24.63 17.40
CA ALA A 66 5.62 -25.43 18.23
C ALA A 66 4.92 -26.66 18.86
N ALA A 67 3.59 -26.66 18.97
CA ALA A 67 2.81 -27.79 19.46
C ALA A 67 2.62 -28.90 18.41
N ARG A 68 3.13 -28.72 17.17
CA ARG A 68 2.89 -29.66 16.06
C ARG A 68 3.21 -31.10 16.40
N ALA A 69 4.40 -31.37 16.93
CA ALA A 69 4.84 -32.74 17.21
C ALA A 69 3.91 -33.43 18.23
N ALA A 70 3.53 -32.73 19.30
CA ALA A 70 2.60 -33.22 20.30
C ALA A 70 1.20 -33.45 19.73
N LEU A 71 0.68 -32.51 18.94
CA LEU A 71 -0.64 -32.64 18.30
C LEU A 71 -0.67 -33.77 17.27
N ASP A 72 0.39 -33.95 16.47
CA ASP A 72 0.49 -35.07 15.52
C ASP A 72 0.53 -36.43 16.23
N GLY A 73 1.23 -36.52 17.37
CA GLY A 73 1.16 -37.68 18.26
C GLY A 73 -0.25 -37.90 18.81
N GLY A 74 -0.88 -36.83 19.33
CA GLY A 74 -2.24 -36.85 19.87
C GLY A 74 -3.31 -37.27 18.87
N ARG A 75 -3.14 -36.97 17.57
CA ARG A 75 -4.05 -37.42 16.50
C ARG A 75 -4.06 -38.94 16.31
N GLN A 76 -3.03 -39.64 16.79
CA GLN A 76 -2.90 -41.10 16.77
C GLN A 76 -3.17 -41.73 18.15
N HIS A 77 -3.65 -40.93 19.11
CA HIS A 77 -3.87 -41.37 20.47
C HIS A 77 -4.97 -42.47 20.56
N PRO A 78 -4.83 -43.48 21.42
CA PRO A 78 -5.81 -44.56 21.55
C PRO A 78 -7.19 -44.08 22.08
N ASP A 79 -7.21 -43.00 22.86
CA ASP A 79 -8.45 -42.32 23.23
C ASP A 79 -9.03 -41.54 22.03
N PRO A 80 -10.22 -41.89 21.53
CA PRO A 80 -10.84 -41.22 20.40
C PRO A 80 -11.20 -39.74 20.67
N GLU A 81 -11.46 -39.35 21.92
CA GLU A 81 -11.73 -37.95 22.26
C GLU A 81 -10.47 -37.09 22.09
N ILE A 82 -9.34 -37.53 22.64
CA ILE A 82 -8.04 -36.84 22.48
C ILE A 82 -7.68 -36.76 20.99
N ALA A 83 -7.80 -37.86 20.24
CA ALA A 83 -7.51 -37.89 18.81
C ALA A 83 -8.40 -36.95 17.98
N LEU A 84 -9.68 -36.83 18.32
CA LEU A 84 -10.60 -35.89 17.66
C LEU A 84 -10.26 -34.43 18.02
N ARG A 85 -9.98 -34.14 19.29
CA ARG A 85 -9.62 -32.79 19.76
C ARG A 85 -8.30 -32.33 19.14
N CYS A 86 -7.28 -33.17 19.11
CA CYS A 86 -6.00 -32.84 18.47
C CYS A 86 -6.15 -32.56 16.98
N ARG A 87 -7.03 -33.30 16.26
CA ARG A 87 -7.33 -33.01 14.85
C ARG A 87 -7.92 -31.61 14.66
N ARG A 88 -8.97 -31.27 15.42
CA ARG A 88 -9.61 -29.94 15.35
C ARG A 88 -8.66 -28.82 15.77
N LEU A 89 -7.89 -29.07 16.82
CA LEU A 89 -6.96 -28.11 17.37
C LEU A 89 -5.80 -27.83 16.40
N TRP A 90 -5.34 -28.84 15.66
CA TRP A 90 -4.32 -28.65 14.64
C TRP A 90 -4.79 -27.73 13.50
N ASP A 91 -6.03 -27.86 13.04
CA ASP A 91 -6.61 -26.94 12.05
C ASP A 91 -6.60 -25.49 12.55
N GLU A 92 -7.01 -25.30 13.80
CA GLU A 92 -7.06 -23.98 14.44
C GLU A 92 -5.67 -23.38 14.66
N VAL A 93 -4.70 -24.17 15.11
CA VAL A 93 -3.30 -23.76 15.25
C VAL A 93 -2.75 -23.26 13.92
N ARG A 94 -2.99 -23.98 12.82
CA ARG A 94 -2.54 -23.57 11.48
C ARG A 94 -3.18 -22.24 11.04
N ILE A 95 -4.50 -22.11 11.22
CA ILE A 95 -5.24 -20.88 10.91
C ILE A 95 -4.73 -19.70 11.74
N LEU A 96 -4.49 -19.88 13.04
CA LEU A 96 -4.01 -18.82 13.91
C LEU A 96 -2.57 -18.44 13.63
N SER A 97 -1.73 -19.41 13.27
CA SER A 97 -0.31 -19.15 12.96
C SER A 97 -0.18 -18.31 11.68
N GLY A 98 -0.90 -18.65 10.62
CA GLY A 98 -0.95 -17.82 9.41
C GLY A 98 -1.50 -16.42 9.71
N TRP A 99 -2.49 -16.30 10.60
CA TRP A 99 -3.02 -15.02 11.02
C TRP A 99 -2.00 -14.18 11.81
N GLN A 100 -1.21 -14.77 12.70
CA GLN A 100 -0.18 -14.05 13.45
C GLN A 100 0.84 -13.40 12.50
N GLU A 101 1.25 -14.13 11.46
CA GLU A 101 2.13 -13.58 10.42
C GLU A 101 1.46 -12.44 9.65
N VAL A 102 0.26 -12.67 9.13
CA VAL A 102 -0.47 -11.69 8.33
C VAL A 102 -0.79 -10.43 9.14
N ARG A 103 -1.22 -10.57 10.39
CA ARG A 103 -1.50 -9.48 11.33
C ARG A 103 -0.33 -8.51 11.50
N SER A 104 0.90 -8.99 11.45
CA SER A 104 2.10 -8.13 11.55
C SER A 104 2.21 -7.15 10.37
N VAL A 105 1.63 -7.50 9.22
CA VAL A 105 1.67 -6.74 7.98
C VAL A 105 0.40 -5.90 7.78
N VAL A 106 -0.78 -6.50 7.94
CA VAL A 106 -2.08 -5.85 7.67
C VAL A 106 -2.70 -5.19 8.91
N GLY A 107 -2.15 -5.43 10.10
CA GLY A 107 -2.70 -4.97 11.37
C GLY A 107 -3.74 -5.92 11.98
N SER A 108 -4.31 -5.51 13.12
CA SER A 108 -5.18 -6.35 13.95
C SER A 108 -6.65 -5.95 13.97
N SER A 109 -7.09 -5.17 12.99
CA SER A 109 -8.49 -4.71 12.94
C SER A 109 -9.43 -5.87 12.55
N PRO A 110 -10.73 -5.79 12.89
CA PRO A 110 -11.72 -6.77 12.42
C PRO A 110 -11.76 -6.88 10.88
N LYS A 111 -11.57 -5.77 10.17
CA LYS A 111 -11.47 -5.76 8.69
C LYS A 111 -10.24 -6.54 8.20
N ALA A 112 -9.09 -6.37 8.85
CA ALA A 112 -7.88 -7.13 8.52
C ALA A 112 -8.06 -8.63 8.78
N ARG A 113 -8.76 -8.99 9.87
CA ARG A 113 -9.09 -10.40 10.14
C ARG A 113 -10.03 -10.98 9.08
N ALA A 114 -11.07 -10.25 8.69
CA ALA A 114 -11.98 -10.68 7.63
C ALA A 114 -11.28 -10.83 6.27
N LEU A 115 -10.27 -9.98 5.98
CA LEU A 115 -9.43 -10.14 4.79
C LEU A 115 -8.61 -11.42 4.86
N TYR A 116 -8.01 -11.72 6.02
CA TYR A 116 -7.27 -12.96 6.22
C TYR A 116 -8.16 -14.21 6.05
N ASP A 117 -9.40 -14.18 6.57
CA ASP A 117 -10.32 -15.30 6.38
C ASP A 117 -10.59 -15.54 4.88
N LYS A 118 -10.69 -14.47 4.06
CA LYS A 118 -10.78 -14.58 2.59
C LYS A 118 -9.50 -15.12 1.96
N MET A 119 -8.33 -14.65 2.39
CA MET A 119 -7.01 -15.15 1.95
C MET A 119 -6.88 -16.66 2.19
N TYR A 120 -7.31 -17.11 3.36
CA TYR A 120 -7.26 -18.49 3.80
C TYR A 120 -8.25 -19.37 3.04
N LEU A 121 -9.49 -18.93 2.88
CA LEU A 121 -10.53 -19.69 2.17
C LEU A 121 -10.30 -19.74 0.66
N ALA A 122 -9.65 -18.73 0.07
CA ALA A 122 -9.31 -18.72 -1.35
C ALA A 122 -8.23 -19.76 -1.72
N ASP A 123 -7.39 -20.18 -0.76
CA ASP A 123 -6.37 -21.20 -0.99
C ASP A 123 -5.95 -21.93 0.31
N THR A 124 -6.89 -22.68 0.88
CA THR A 124 -6.68 -23.39 2.16
C THR A 124 -5.56 -24.42 2.08
N ALA A 125 -5.44 -25.13 0.95
CA ALA A 125 -4.40 -26.14 0.77
C ALA A 125 -3.00 -25.53 0.86
N PHE A 126 -2.79 -24.37 0.23
CA PHE A 126 -1.52 -23.67 0.33
C PHE A 126 -1.20 -23.18 1.75
N TRP A 127 -2.17 -22.61 2.48
CA TRP A 127 -1.91 -22.16 3.85
C TRP A 127 -1.56 -23.34 4.78
N TYR A 128 -2.16 -24.50 4.55
CA TYR A 128 -1.76 -25.74 5.24
C TYR A 128 -0.36 -26.19 4.87
N GLU A 129 -0.02 -26.22 3.57
CA GLU A 129 1.33 -26.54 3.11
C GLU A 129 2.36 -25.60 3.74
N LEU A 130 2.10 -24.29 3.73
CA LEU A 130 3.02 -23.28 4.25
C LEU A 130 3.26 -23.43 5.76
N ALA A 131 2.21 -23.77 6.53
CA ALA A 131 2.34 -24.03 7.96
C ALA A 131 3.13 -25.31 8.27
N GLU A 132 3.06 -26.31 7.39
CA GLU A 132 3.73 -27.59 7.56
C GLU A 132 5.14 -27.64 6.98
N SER A 133 5.38 -26.91 5.89
CA SER A 133 6.62 -26.89 5.13
C SER A 133 6.93 -25.45 4.74
N PRO A 134 7.58 -24.67 5.62
CA PRO A 134 7.93 -23.29 5.32
C PRO A 134 8.76 -23.19 4.05
N ARG A 135 8.26 -22.42 3.07
CA ARG A 135 8.94 -22.18 1.80
C ARG A 135 9.68 -20.84 1.82
N PRO A 136 10.76 -20.68 1.03
CA PRO A 136 11.42 -19.39 0.89
C PRO A 136 10.44 -18.31 0.38
N ARG A 137 10.37 -17.18 1.09
CA ARG A 137 9.40 -16.11 0.83
C ARG A 137 9.50 -15.53 -0.58
N ASP A 138 10.71 -15.47 -1.13
CA ASP A 138 11.00 -14.99 -2.48
C ASP A 138 10.43 -15.89 -3.59
N ARG A 139 10.03 -17.13 -3.27
CA ARG A 139 9.42 -18.06 -4.22
C ARG A 139 7.90 -18.15 -4.14
N LEU A 140 7.28 -17.49 -3.16
CA LEU A 140 5.83 -17.61 -2.96
C LEU A 140 5.05 -16.74 -3.95
N PHE A 141 5.58 -15.57 -4.32
CA PHE A 141 4.86 -14.61 -5.15
C PHE A 141 4.47 -15.14 -6.55
N PRO A 142 5.38 -15.79 -7.33
CA PRO A 142 5.01 -16.34 -8.63
C PRO A 142 3.84 -17.34 -8.57
N ASP A 143 3.87 -18.25 -7.59
CA ASP A 143 2.78 -19.22 -7.37
C ASP A 143 1.44 -18.51 -7.09
N ARG A 144 1.47 -17.40 -6.34
CA ARG A 144 0.24 -16.63 -6.05
C ARG A 144 -0.27 -15.88 -7.27
N GLN A 145 0.62 -15.39 -8.12
CA GLN A 145 0.25 -14.71 -9.37
C GLN A 145 -0.41 -15.69 -10.33
N GLU A 146 0.14 -16.91 -10.48
CA GLU A 146 -0.47 -17.97 -11.28
C GLU A 146 -1.85 -18.35 -10.75
N GLN A 147 -1.99 -18.55 -9.43
CA GLN A 147 -3.27 -18.85 -8.79
C GLN A 147 -4.31 -17.74 -9.02
N LEU A 148 -3.92 -16.47 -8.89
CA LEU A 148 -4.80 -15.33 -9.20
C LEU A 148 -5.23 -15.34 -10.66
N GLN A 149 -4.30 -15.56 -11.59
CA GLN A 149 -4.62 -15.64 -13.01
C GLN A 149 -5.62 -16.78 -13.31
N GLN A 150 -5.44 -17.94 -12.69
CA GLN A 150 -6.36 -19.07 -12.81
C GLN A 150 -7.75 -18.74 -12.24
N THR A 151 -7.80 -18.15 -11.04
CA THR A 151 -9.04 -17.69 -10.40
C THR A 151 -9.83 -16.71 -11.28
N LEU A 152 -9.12 -15.85 -12.03
CA LEU A 152 -9.72 -14.88 -12.94
C LEU A 152 -10.19 -15.49 -14.28
N LYS A 153 -9.65 -16.64 -14.68
CA LYS A 153 -10.13 -17.41 -15.85
C LYS A 153 -11.39 -18.19 -15.51
N GLU A 154 -11.53 -18.61 -14.26
CA GLU A 154 -12.70 -19.33 -13.78
C GLU A 154 -13.94 -18.42 -13.76
N SER A 155 -15.07 -18.99 -14.19
CA SER A 155 -16.37 -18.33 -14.20
C SER A 155 -17.47 -19.38 -14.05
N PRO A 156 -18.44 -19.19 -13.13
CA PRO A 156 -18.56 -18.06 -12.21
C PRO A 156 -17.64 -18.18 -10.98
N THR A 157 -16.98 -17.09 -10.58
CA THR A 157 -16.16 -17.01 -9.35
C THR A 157 -16.73 -15.95 -8.41
N PRO A 158 -17.04 -16.28 -7.14
CA PRO A 158 -17.52 -15.30 -6.16
C PRO A 158 -16.49 -14.20 -5.88
N THR A 159 -16.95 -12.97 -5.63
CA THR A 159 -16.08 -11.81 -5.36
C THR A 159 -15.11 -12.04 -4.20
N TRP A 160 -15.56 -12.70 -3.13
CA TRP A 160 -14.70 -12.96 -1.96
C TRP A 160 -13.50 -13.87 -2.27
N VAL A 161 -13.60 -14.75 -3.27
CA VAL A 161 -12.48 -15.59 -3.73
C VAL A 161 -11.45 -14.73 -4.46
N ILE A 162 -11.91 -13.79 -5.30
CA ILE A 162 -11.04 -12.85 -6.01
C ILE A 162 -10.32 -11.93 -5.03
N GLU A 163 -11.03 -11.43 -4.02
CA GLU A 163 -10.43 -10.63 -2.94
C GLU A 163 -9.35 -11.41 -2.18
N GLY A 164 -9.61 -12.67 -1.83
CA GLY A 164 -8.64 -13.54 -1.16
C GLY A 164 -7.41 -13.82 -2.02
N ALA A 165 -7.60 -14.12 -3.30
CA ALA A 165 -6.51 -14.37 -4.25
C ALA A 165 -5.65 -13.11 -4.47
N LEU A 166 -6.27 -11.94 -4.63
CA LEU A 166 -5.56 -10.66 -4.71
C LEU A 166 -4.77 -10.37 -3.44
N ALA A 167 -5.39 -10.55 -2.26
CA ALA A 167 -4.73 -10.33 -0.99
C ALA A 167 -3.53 -11.26 -0.80
N ASN A 168 -3.64 -12.54 -1.20
CA ASN A 168 -2.51 -13.47 -1.23
C ASN A 168 -1.40 -12.95 -2.15
N ALA A 169 -1.70 -12.56 -3.39
CA ALA A 169 -0.69 -12.03 -4.31
C ALA A 169 0.04 -10.80 -3.74
N PHE A 170 -0.68 -9.82 -3.17
CA PHE A 170 -0.06 -8.64 -2.57
C PHE A 170 0.75 -8.97 -1.32
N TYR A 171 0.21 -9.79 -0.42
CA TYR A 171 0.89 -10.17 0.83
C TYR A 171 2.20 -10.90 0.54
N PHE A 172 2.17 -11.92 -0.32
CA PHE A 172 3.37 -12.69 -0.64
C PHE A 172 4.37 -11.92 -1.52
N GLY A 173 3.91 -10.99 -2.36
CA GLY A 173 4.80 -10.05 -3.05
C GLY A 173 5.53 -9.12 -2.07
N LEU A 174 4.82 -8.63 -1.05
CA LEU A 174 5.43 -7.80 -0.01
C LEU A 174 6.45 -8.61 0.81
N LEU A 175 6.14 -9.86 1.17
CA LEU A 175 7.09 -10.74 1.86
C LEU A 175 8.33 -11.05 1.02
N ALA A 176 8.16 -11.29 -0.28
CA ALA A 176 9.26 -11.50 -1.20
C ALA A 176 10.19 -10.28 -1.23
N LYS A 177 9.62 -9.06 -1.29
CA LYS A 177 10.40 -7.81 -1.24
C LYS A 177 11.09 -7.56 0.09
N GLN A 178 10.46 -7.90 1.21
CA GLN A 178 11.10 -7.79 2.52
C GLN A 178 12.27 -8.75 2.65
N ALA A 179 12.17 -9.95 2.07
CA ALA A 179 13.23 -10.94 2.08
C ALA A 179 14.38 -10.57 1.13
N LYS A 180 14.06 -10.01 -0.05
CA LYS A 180 15.02 -9.62 -1.10
C LYS A 180 14.59 -8.30 -1.75
N PRO A 181 15.03 -7.14 -1.24
CA PRO A 181 14.63 -5.83 -1.76
C PRO A 181 14.98 -5.63 -3.26
N GLU A 182 16.07 -6.24 -3.71
CA GLU A 182 16.58 -6.19 -5.08
C GLU A 182 15.84 -7.12 -6.07
N LEU A 183 14.99 -8.02 -5.57
CA LEU A 183 14.24 -8.94 -6.41
C LEU A 183 13.20 -8.18 -7.24
N GLU A 184 13.35 -8.14 -8.56
CA GLU A 184 12.30 -7.60 -9.43
C GLU A 184 11.11 -8.55 -9.46
N LEU A 185 9.95 -8.07 -9.01
CA LEU A 185 8.71 -8.83 -9.10
C LEU A 185 8.02 -8.58 -10.45
N GLU A 186 7.41 -9.63 -10.98
CA GLU A 186 6.52 -9.50 -12.13
C GLU A 186 5.35 -8.57 -11.81
N SER A 187 4.93 -7.81 -12.83
CA SER A 187 3.85 -6.85 -12.69
C SER A 187 2.49 -7.56 -12.60
N LEU A 188 1.66 -7.12 -11.67
CA LEU A 188 0.24 -7.52 -11.57
C LEU A 188 -0.69 -6.64 -12.42
N ASP A 189 -0.16 -5.68 -13.17
CA ASP A 189 -0.96 -4.59 -13.74
C ASP A 189 -2.03 -5.08 -14.72
N GLU A 190 -1.71 -6.08 -15.54
CA GLU A 190 -2.69 -6.67 -16.46
C GLU A 190 -3.82 -7.39 -15.72
N LEU A 191 -3.51 -8.06 -14.60
CA LEU A 191 -4.53 -8.69 -13.75
C LEU A 191 -5.39 -7.63 -13.04
N LEU A 192 -4.80 -6.51 -12.62
CA LEU A 192 -5.51 -5.39 -11.98
C LEU A 192 -6.39 -4.61 -12.95
N ARG A 193 -6.17 -4.73 -14.26
CA ARG A 193 -7.07 -4.16 -15.29
C ARG A 193 -8.38 -4.93 -15.43
N VAL A 194 -8.46 -6.17 -14.95
CA VAL A 194 -9.71 -6.95 -14.96
C VAL A 194 -10.75 -6.26 -14.06
N GLY A 195 -11.95 -6.00 -14.60
CA GLY A 195 -12.98 -5.23 -13.89
C GLY A 195 -13.37 -5.80 -12.52
N ARG A 196 -13.34 -7.13 -12.35
CA ARG A 196 -13.60 -7.78 -11.06
C ARG A 196 -12.53 -7.46 -10.00
N CYS A 197 -11.26 -7.33 -10.39
CA CYS A 197 -10.18 -6.91 -9.49
C CYS A 197 -10.35 -5.46 -9.05
N GLN A 198 -10.76 -4.59 -9.97
CA GLN A 198 -11.03 -3.18 -9.67
C GLN A 198 -12.20 -3.03 -8.70
N GLN A 199 -13.27 -3.80 -8.93
CA GLN A 199 -14.42 -3.81 -8.02
C GLN A 199 -14.01 -4.30 -6.63
N ALA A 200 -13.23 -5.39 -6.54
CA ALA A 200 -12.70 -5.90 -5.27
C ALA A 200 -11.85 -4.85 -4.53
N LEU A 201 -10.95 -4.15 -5.22
CA LEU A 201 -10.13 -3.09 -4.63
C LEU A 201 -10.95 -1.87 -4.20
N LYS A 202 -12.07 -1.60 -4.84
CA LYS A 202 -12.97 -0.49 -4.51
C LYS A 202 -13.84 -0.81 -3.29
N ASP A 203 -14.30 -2.04 -3.17
CA ASP A 203 -15.30 -2.43 -2.16
C ASP A 203 -14.68 -2.91 -0.83
N ASN A 204 -13.38 -3.17 -0.79
CA ASN A 204 -12.69 -3.72 0.37
C ASN A 204 -11.49 -2.87 0.80
N ASP A 205 -11.69 -1.99 1.78
CA ASP A 205 -10.65 -1.09 2.32
C ASP A 205 -9.37 -1.82 2.77
N ALA A 206 -9.51 -2.98 3.45
CA ALA A 206 -8.35 -3.71 3.95
C ALA A 206 -7.51 -4.28 2.80
N LEU A 207 -8.16 -4.71 1.72
CA LEU A 207 -7.47 -5.12 0.49
C LEU A 207 -6.77 -3.93 -0.16
N SER A 208 -7.42 -2.76 -0.23
CA SER A 208 -6.81 -1.55 -0.79
C SER A 208 -5.60 -1.09 0.04
N ASP A 209 -5.67 -1.16 1.37
CA ASP A 209 -4.57 -0.81 2.27
C ASP A 209 -3.38 -1.78 2.12
N LEU A 210 -3.66 -3.06 1.88
CA LEU A 210 -2.62 -4.04 1.55
C LEU A 210 -2.01 -3.77 0.17
N TRP A 211 -2.82 -3.42 -0.83
CA TRP A 211 -2.34 -3.00 -2.14
C TRP A 211 -1.42 -1.77 -2.04
N ASP A 212 -1.78 -0.76 -1.24
CA ASP A 212 -0.94 0.43 -1.01
C ASP A 212 0.45 0.06 -0.47
N ARG A 213 0.50 -0.86 0.51
CA ARG A 213 1.75 -1.35 1.08
C ARG A 213 2.59 -2.11 0.05
N TRP A 214 1.95 -2.96 -0.74
CA TRP A 214 2.60 -3.67 -1.83
C TRP A 214 3.15 -2.70 -2.88
N ALA A 215 2.33 -1.76 -3.36
CA ALA A 215 2.71 -0.77 -4.38
C ALA A 215 3.87 0.13 -3.93
N LYS A 216 3.94 0.44 -2.63
CA LYS A 216 5.09 1.15 -2.03
C LYS A 216 6.34 0.28 -2.04
N ALA A 217 6.24 -0.99 -1.66
CA ALA A 217 7.36 -1.92 -1.63
C ALA A 217 7.89 -2.29 -3.03
N THR A 218 7.02 -2.28 -4.04
CA THR A 218 7.36 -2.55 -5.44
C THR A 218 7.52 -1.26 -6.27
N GLY A 219 7.72 -0.11 -5.61
CA GLY A 219 7.81 1.18 -6.28
C GLY A 219 8.91 1.27 -7.35
N SER A 220 9.97 0.48 -7.21
CA SER A 220 11.08 0.33 -8.16
C SER A 220 10.84 -0.66 -9.31
N ASP A 221 9.84 -1.54 -9.18
CA ASP A 221 9.69 -2.70 -10.05
C ASP A 221 8.79 -2.35 -11.21
N GLY A 222 9.02 -2.82 -12.43
CA GLY A 222 8.08 -2.63 -13.54
C GLY A 222 7.68 -1.16 -13.82
N PRO A 223 6.64 -0.94 -14.63
CA PRO A 223 6.28 0.40 -15.10
C PRO A 223 5.58 1.24 -14.02
N ALA A 224 6.19 2.37 -13.61
CA ALA A 224 5.59 3.29 -12.64
C ALA A 224 4.23 3.86 -13.10
N LEU A 225 4.03 4.01 -14.42
CA LEU A 225 2.78 4.49 -14.98
C LEU A 225 1.59 3.58 -14.62
N ASP A 226 1.75 2.27 -14.68
CA ASP A 226 0.63 1.36 -14.43
C ASP A 226 0.18 1.44 -12.96
N ARG A 227 1.13 1.47 -12.02
CA ARG A 227 0.84 1.75 -10.60
C ARG A 227 0.12 3.08 -10.41
N LEU A 228 0.58 4.15 -11.09
CA LEU A 228 -0.07 5.45 -11.02
C LEU A 228 -1.53 5.38 -11.51
N LEU A 229 -1.78 4.71 -12.63
CA LEU A 229 -3.13 4.58 -13.19
C LEU A 229 -4.06 3.77 -12.27
N VAL A 230 -3.57 2.72 -11.63
CA VAL A 230 -4.33 1.97 -10.61
C VAL A 230 -4.62 2.86 -9.40
N ALA A 231 -3.63 3.61 -8.91
CA ALA A 231 -3.79 4.54 -7.80
C ALA A 231 -4.85 5.62 -8.10
N LEU A 232 -4.78 6.22 -9.29
CA LEU A 232 -5.72 7.27 -9.72
C LEU A 232 -7.14 6.77 -9.87
N ARG A 233 -7.33 5.60 -10.50
CA ARG A 233 -8.64 4.98 -10.71
C ARG A 233 -9.34 4.68 -9.38
N ASN A 234 -8.58 4.24 -8.39
CA ASN A 234 -9.07 3.92 -7.05
C ASN A 234 -8.93 5.07 -6.06
N GLN A 235 -8.63 6.29 -6.53
CA GLN A 235 -8.50 7.52 -5.71
C GLN A 235 -7.57 7.36 -4.49
N ARG A 236 -6.47 6.63 -4.66
CA ARG A 236 -5.54 6.31 -3.57
C ARG A 236 -4.57 7.46 -3.32
N PRO A 237 -4.25 7.79 -2.06
CA PRO A 237 -3.34 8.89 -1.73
C PRO A 237 -1.92 8.70 -2.29
N GLN A 238 -1.48 7.46 -2.49
CA GLN A 238 -0.18 7.08 -3.04
C GLN A 238 0.00 7.54 -4.49
N ALA A 239 -1.08 7.83 -5.22
CA ALA A 239 -1.00 8.36 -6.58
C ALA A 239 -0.10 9.61 -6.64
N ARG A 240 -0.15 10.46 -5.59
CA ARG A 240 0.68 11.66 -5.50
C ARG A 240 2.16 11.34 -5.36
N GLU A 241 2.53 10.41 -4.49
CA GLU A 241 3.94 10.02 -4.28
C GLU A 241 4.52 9.39 -5.55
N ILE A 242 3.77 8.48 -6.19
CA ILE A 242 4.17 7.85 -7.45
C ILE A 242 4.36 8.92 -8.54
N ALA A 243 3.42 9.85 -8.67
CA ALA A 243 3.51 10.94 -9.64
C ALA A 243 4.72 11.85 -9.38
N ARG A 244 5.03 12.21 -8.13
CA ARG A 244 6.22 13.00 -7.78
C ARG A 244 7.51 12.29 -8.20
N ASN A 245 7.60 10.98 -7.91
CA ASN A 245 8.77 10.17 -8.28
C ASN A 245 8.93 10.09 -9.80
N MET A 246 7.85 9.82 -10.55
CA MET A 246 7.87 9.78 -12.00
C MET A 246 8.27 11.12 -12.63
N LEU A 247 7.79 12.24 -12.09
CA LEU A 247 8.09 13.56 -12.66
C LEU A 247 9.52 14.01 -12.35
N SER A 248 10.07 13.57 -11.20
CA SER A 248 11.45 13.87 -10.79
C SER A 248 12.48 13.00 -11.51
N ASP A 249 12.10 11.79 -11.92
CA ASP A 249 12.96 10.88 -12.67
C ASP A 249 13.07 11.29 -14.15
N LYS A 250 14.25 11.78 -14.54
CA LYS A 250 14.54 12.16 -15.93
C LYS A 250 14.54 10.99 -16.91
N ARG A 251 14.64 9.75 -16.43
CA ARG A 251 14.58 8.54 -17.27
C ARG A 251 13.14 8.18 -17.64
N SER A 252 12.16 8.67 -16.88
CA SER A 252 10.75 8.42 -17.15
C SER A 252 10.33 9.09 -18.49
N PRO A 253 9.74 8.34 -19.43
CA PRO A 253 9.31 8.89 -20.72
C PRO A 253 8.33 10.06 -20.55
N ALA A 254 8.42 11.07 -21.42
CA ALA A 254 7.53 12.24 -21.38
C ALA A 254 6.04 11.83 -21.44
N THR A 255 5.72 10.81 -22.25
CA THR A 255 4.39 10.22 -22.38
C THR A 255 3.86 9.60 -21.09
N GLN A 256 4.72 9.23 -20.14
CA GLN A 256 4.32 8.79 -18.80
C GLN A 256 4.27 9.96 -17.82
N ARG A 257 5.25 10.89 -17.90
CA ARG A 257 5.31 12.09 -17.05
C ARG A 257 4.10 13.01 -17.20
N GLN A 258 3.41 13.01 -18.34
CA GLN A 258 2.14 13.74 -18.50
C GLN A 258 1.05 13.27 -17.51
N TYR A 259 0.96 11.96 -17.24
CA TYR A 259 -0.01 11.42 -16.28
C TYR A 259 0.34 11.85 -14.86
N ALA A 260 1.64 11.90 -14.54
CA ALA A 260 2.12 12.40 -13.27
C ALA A 260 1.75 13.88 -13.07
N LEU A 261 1.97 14.76 -14.06
CA LEU A 261 1.59 16.17 -14.00
C LEU A 261 0.10 16.34 -13.71
N LEU A 262 -0.73 15.60 -14.42
CA LEU A 262 -2.18 15.62 -14.27
C LEU A 262 -2.63 15.11 -12.89
N ALA A 263 -2.00 14.06 -12.37
CA ALA A 263 -2.24 13.56 -11.02
C ALA A 263 -1.94 14.64 -9.96
N LEU A 264 -0.79 15.31 -10.05
CA LEU A 264 -0.39 16.37 -9.12
C LEU A 264 -1.28 17.61 -9.25
N ALA A 265 -1.72 17.94 -10.47
CA ALA A 265 -2.67 19.01 -10.72
C ALA A 265 -4.00 18.76 -10.02
N LYS A 266 -4.53 17.54 -10.15
CA LYS A 266 -5.78 17.11 -9.52
C LYS A 266 -5.71 17.10 -8.00
N ALA A 267 -4.57 16.69 -7.43
CA ALA A 267 -4.37 16.62 -5.98
C ALA A 267 -4.32 18.01 -5.30
N LYS A 268 -4.02 19.08 -6.06
CA LYS A 268 -3.96 20.48 -5.59
C LYS A 268 -3.11 20.71 -4.33
N ASN A 269 -2.09 19.89 -4.09
CA ASN A 269 -1.19 20.09 -2.95
C ASN A 269 -0.09 21.11 -3.29
N PRO A 270 0.09 22.21 -2.51
CA PRO A 270 1.08 23.26 -2.80
C PRO A 270 2.53 22.80 -2.94
N GLU A 271 2.95 21.73 -2.24
CA GLU A 271 4.32 21.20 -2.31
C GLU A 271 4.69 20.63 -3.70
N ASP A 272 3.70 20.48 -4.58
CA ASP A 272 3.87 19.97 -5.95
C ASP A 272 4.04 21.11 -6.97
N ASP A 273 3.85 22.38 -6.58
CA ASP A 273 3.85 23.53 -7.49
C ASP A 273 5.19 23.73 -8.21
N GLU A 274 6.31 23.51 -7.52
CA GLU A 274 7.64 23.66 -8.13
C GLU A 274 7.87 22.59 -9.20
N LEU A 275 7.47 21.34 -8.94
CA LEU A 275 7.61 20.25 -9.91
C LEU A 275 6.78 20.51 -11.18
N ILE A 276 5.54 20.98 -11.02
CA ILE A 276 4.67 21.35 -12.16
C ILE A 276 5.27 22.52 -12.93
N ARG A 277 5.77 23.55 -12.22
CA ARG A 277 6.38 24.73 -12.85
C ARG A 277 7.63 24.41 -13.64
N ASN A 278 8.49 23.52 -13.12
CA ASN A 278 9.70 23.08 -13.82
C ASN A 278 9.36 22.40 -15.16
N ALA A 279 8.24 21.67 -15.23
CA ALA A 279 7.80 21.01 -16.46
C ALA A 279 7.32 21.98 -17.56
N LEU A 280 7.07 23.27 -17.25
CA LEU A 280 6.77 24.30 -18.27
C LEU A 280 7.93 24.51 -19.26
N GLN A 281 9.15 24.14 -18.87
CA GLN A 281 10.34 24.23 -19.73
C GLN A 281 10.59 22.96 -20.54
N ASP A 282 9.82 21.89 -20.32
CA ASP A 282 10.03 20.60 -20.98
C ASP A 282 9.28 20.53 -22.32
N SER A 283 10.01 20.76 -23.42
CA SER A 283 9.47 20.69 -24.78
C SER A 283 9.45 19.26 -25.36
N SER A 284 9.64 18.22 -24.54
CA SER A 284 9.62 16.83 -25.02
C SER A 284 8.30 16.54 -25.73
N PRO A 285 8.35 15.95 -26.95
CA PRO A 285 7.14 15.57 -27.66
C PRO A 285 6.40 14.45 -26.93
N LEU A 286 5.08 14.53 -26.95
CA LEU A 286 4.19 13.47 -26.50
C LEU A 286 3.64 12.77 -27.76
N ASP A 287 2.32 12.63 -27.87
CA ASP A 287 1.65 12.12 -29.06
C ASP A 287 1.20 13.23 -30.01
N THR A 288 1.07 12.85 -31.28
CA THR A 288 0.38 13.66 -32.29
C THR A 288 -1.04 13.14 -32.45
N LEU A 289 -2.01 14.03 -32.27
CA LEU A 289 -3.42 13.64 -32.19
C LEU A 289 -4.19 14.25 -33.34
N PHE A 290 -5.09 13.47 -33.93
CA PHE A 290 -6.01 13.94 -34.94
C PHE A 290 -7.38 14.18 -34.31
N SER A 291 -7.79 15.44 -34.21
CA SER A 291 -9.08 15.82 -33.64
C SER A 291 -9.79 16.80 -34.56
N ARG A 292 -10.99 16.42 -35.06
CA ARG A 292 -11.80 17.26 -35.97
C ARG A 292 -11.02 17.79 -37.18
N GLY A 293 -10.17 16.97 -37.78
CA GLY A 293 -9.35 17.33 -38.94
C GLY A 293 -8.12 18.20 -38.63
N VAL A 294 -7.84 18.49 -37.35
CA VAL A 294 -6.66 19.24 -36.91
C VAL A 294 -5.65 18.29 -36.27
N VAL A 295 -4.39 18.45 -36.66
CA VAL A 295 -3.24 17.77 -36.06
C VAL A 295 -2.79 18.57 -34.84
N ILE A 296 -2.92 17.99 -33.65
CA ILE A 296 -2.46 18.57 -32.39
C ILE A 296 -1.10 17.97 -32.08
N LYS A 297 -0.09 18.82 -31.89
CA LYS A 297 1.26 18.42 -31.49
C LYS A 297 1.45 18.74 -30.02
N SER A 298 1.32 17.72 -29.18
CA SER A 298 1.39 17.86 -27.74
C SER A 298 2.82 17.79 -27.23
N GLN A 299 3.14 18.68 -26.28
CA GLN A 299 4.41 18.68 -25.55
C GLN A 299 4.16 18.62 -24.05
N LEU A 300 5.15 18.15 -23.28
CA LEU A 300 4.99 18.03 -21.83
C LEU A 300 4.69 19.40 -21.16
N ARG A 301 5.32 20.48 -21.64
CA ARG A 301 5.01 21.85 -21.21
C ARG A 301 3.56 22.30 -21.44
N ASP A 302 2.87 21.73 -22.43
CA ASP A 302 1.46 22.05 -22.69
C ASP A 302 0.58 21.48 -21.58
N VAL A 303 0.89 20.26 -21.14
CA VAL A 303 0.25 19.60 -19.99
C VAL A 303 0.53 20.38 -18.71
N ALA A 304 1.78 20.80 -18.50
CA ALA A 304 2.17 21.60 -17.35
C ALA A 304 1.46 22.97 -17.32
N LEU A 305 1.26 23.60 -18.48
CA LEU A 305 0.53 24.86 -18.60
C LEU A 305 -0.95 24.67 -18.22
N ALA A 306 -1.63 23.67 -18.76
CA ALA A 306 -3.01 23.35 -18.40
C ALA A 306 -3.15 23.03 -16.90
N ALA A 307 -2.21 22.25 -16.34
CA ALA A 307 -2.16 21.93 -14.92
C ALA A 307 -2.02 23.19 -14.05
N THR A 308 -1.17 24.13 -14.45
CA THR A 308 -0.94 25.39 -13.74
C THR A 308 -2.18 26.27 -13.74
N ILE A 309 -2.81 26.44 -14.91
CA ILE A 309 -4.05 27.20 -15.08
C ILE A 309 -5.17 26.61 -14.20
N TYR A 310 -5.36 25.29 -14.26
CA TYR A 310 -6.36 24.59 -13.45
C TYR A 310 -6.12 24.77 -11.94
N ARG A 311 -4.87 24.68 -11.47
CA ARG A 311 -4.53 24.86 -10.05
C ARG A 311 -4.80 26.28 -9.55
N ALA A 312 -4.71 27.28 -10.44
CA ALA A 312 -5.10 28.65 -10.12
C ALA A 312 -6.63 28.87 -10.08
N GLY A 313 -7.43 27.86 -10.44
CA GLY A 313 -8.88 27.93 -10.46
C GLY A 313 -9.46 28.44 -11.77
N GLU A 314 -8.65 28.57 -12.82
CA GLU A 314 -9.08 29.04 -14.13
C GLU A 314 -9.41 27.85 -15.06
N ASP A 315 -10.22 28.07 -16.11
CA ASP A 315 -10.49 27.06 -17.14
C ASP A 315 -9.43 27.14 -18.26
N PRO A 316 -8.61 26.09 -18.49
CA PRO A 316 -7.64 26.08 -19.59
C PRO A 316 -8.25 26.35 -20.97
N LYS A 317 -9.54 26.12 -21.19
CA LYS A 317 -10.20 26.43 -22.47
C LYS A 317 -10.14 27.92 -22.81
N GLU A 318 -10.23 28.81 -21.83
CA GLU A 318 -10.12 30.27 -22.01
C GLU A 318 -8.72 30.71 -22.46
N PHE A 319 -7.72 29.82 -22.30
CA PHE A 319 -6.34 30.03 -22.71
C PHE A 319 -5.98 29.29 -24.00
N GLY A 320 -6.96 28.77 -24.73
CA GLY A 320 -6.75 28.16 -26.05
C GLY A 320 -6.63 26.64 -26.07
N PHE A 321 -6.89 25.94 -24.96
CA PHE A 321 -7.02 24.48 -24.93
C PHE A 321 -8.38 24.02 -25.49
N SER A 322 -8.69 24.36 -26.75
CA SER A 322 -10.02 24.18 -27.34
C SER A 322 -10.48 22.71 -27.47
N TYR A 323 -9.55 21.75 -27.36
CA TYR A 323 -9.83 20.32 -27.51
C TYR A 323 -9.93 19.57 -26.19
N LEU A 324 -9.74 20.27 -25.06
CA LEU A 324 -9.67 19.70 -23.72
C LEU A 324 -10.90 18.87 -23.37
N LYS A 325 -10.66 17.62 -22.95
CA LYS A 325 -11.69 16.69 -22.49
C LYS A 325 -11.45 16.36 -21.02
N PRO A 326 -12.41 16.63 -20.13
CA PRO A 326 -12.34 16.17 -18.74
C PRO A 326 -12.19 14.66 -18.67
N ASP A 327 -11.38 14.19 -17.73
CA ASP A 327 -11.22 12.78 -17.41
C ASP A 327 -11.31 12.57 -15.89
N PRO A 328 -12.24 11.73 -15.39
CA PRO A 328 -12.42 11.56 -13.95
C PRO A 328 -11.20 11.02 -13.23
N ALA A 329 -10.33 10.22 -13.87
CA ALA A 329 -9.16 9.64 -13.21
C ALA A 329 -7.98 10.62 -13.21
N THR A 330 -7.72 11.24 -14.37
CA THR A 330 -6.50 12.02 -14.68
C THR A 330 -6.76 13.52 -14.85
N LEU A 331 -7.89 14.05 -14.36
CA LEU A 331 -8.32 15.45 -14.56
C LEU A 331 -8.71 15.78 -16.01
N TYR A 332 -7.81 15.57 -16.96
CA TYR A 332 -8.05 15.72 -18.40
C TYR A 332 -7.52 14.50 -19.15
N SER A 333 -8.15 14.16 -20.26
CA SER A 333 -7.64 13.13 -21.14
C SER A 333 -6.28 13.57 -21.71
N PRO A 334 -5.21 12.77 -21.56
CA PRO A 334 -3.88 13.09 -22.09
C PRO A 334 -3.93 13.40 -23.59
N SER A 335 -4.79 12.70 -24.32
CA SER A 335 -5.03 12.88 -25.76
C SER A 335 -5.85 14.12 -26.13
N SER A 336 -6.07 15.04 -25.18
CA SER A 336 -6.82 16.29 -25.40
C SER A 336 -6.01 17.55 -25.09
N LEU A 337 -4.77 17.40 -24.65
CA LEU A 337 -3.89 18.47 -24.19
C LEU A 337 -2.86 18.78 -25.25
N GLY A 338 -2.80 20.03 -25.72
CA GLY A 338 -1.82 20.47 -26.70
C GLY A 338 -2.38 21.53 -27.65
N PHE A 339 -1.55 21.92 -28.61
CA PHE A 339 -1.88 22.97 -29.57
C PHE A 339 -1.67 22.51 -31.01
N LYS A 340 -2.36 23.18 -31.95
CA LYS A 340 -2.22 22.94 -33.39
C LYS A 340 -0.83 23.30 -33.92
N ASN A 341 -0.19 24.31 -33.32
CA ASN A 341 1.09 24.86 -33.71
C ASN A 341 1.73 25.66 -32.57
N ASP A 342 2.97 26.10 -32.79
CA ASP A 342 3.77 26.81 -31.80
C ASP A 342 3.22 28.22 -31.50
N ASP A 343 2.62 28.89 -32.49
CA ASP A 343 2.01 30.21 -32.30
C ASP A 343 0.84 30.15 -31.30
N ALA A 344 -0.05 29.15 -31.43
CA ALA A 344 -1.16 28.96 -30.51
C ALA A 344 -0.67 28.67 -29.08
N ARG A 345 0.41 27.90 -28.94
CA ARG A 345 1.05 27.64 -27.64
C ARG A 345 1.63 28.91 -27.03
N MET A 346 2.33 29.71 -27.83
CA MET A 346 2.92 30.97 -27.38
C MET A 346 1.83 31.93 -26.91
N GLN A 347 0.75 32.05 -27.68
CA GLN A 347 -0.39 32.89 -27.30
C GLN A 347 -1.01 32.43 -25.97
N ALA A 348 -1.23 31.13 -25.78
CA ALA A 348 -1.73 30.57 -24.54
C ALA A 348 -0.83 30.91 -23.33
N THR A 349 0.48 30.80 -23.53
CA THR A 349 1.50 31.10 -22.51
C THR A 349 1.51 32.59 -22.16
N VAL A 350 1.41 33.47 -23.16
CA VAL A 350 1.33 34.92 -22.96
C VAL A 350 0.06 35.29 -22.21
N ASN A 351 -1.10 34.80 -22.66
CA ASN A 351 -2.39 35.04 -21.99
C ASN A 351 -2.34 34.62 -20.52
N TRP A 352 -1.78 33.44 -20.24
CA TRP A 352 -1.60 32.97 -18.87
C TRP A 352 -0.66 33.85 -18.06
N SER A 353 0.45 34.31 -18.64
CA SER A 353 1.43 35.15 -17.93
C SER A 353 0.86 36.49 -17.46
N VAL A 354 -0.06 37.09 -18.23
CA VAL A 354 -0.76 38.33 -17.87
C VAL A 354 -1.63 38.10 -16.64
N VAL A 355 -2.49 37.08 -16.68
CA VAL A 355 -3.39 36.72 -15.57
C VAL A 355 -2.60 36.35 -14.32
N ALA A 356 -1.53 35.56 -14.47
CA ALA A 356 -0.67 35.18 -13.34
C ALA A 356 0.00 36.41 -12.68
N ALA A 357 0.40 37.41 -13.47
CA ALA A 357 1.00 38.64 -12.96
C ALA A 357 -0.01 39.51 -12.21
N GLU A 358 -1.24 39.63 -12.71
CA GLU A 358 -2.34 40.34 -12.03
C GLU A 358 -2.64 39.70 -10.67
N ARG A 359 -2.78 38.37 -10.65
CA ARG A 359 -3.03 37.62 -9.40
C ARG A 359 -1.92 37.75 -8.37
N ALA A 360 -0.66 37.79 -8.82
CA ALA A 360 0.47 38.00 -7.92
C ALA A 360 0.45 39.40 -7.27
N ARG A 361 -0.07 40.42 -7.98
CA ARG A 361 -0.27 41.78 -7.44
C ARG A 361 -1.42 41.80 -6.42
N ASP A 362 -2.55 41.19 -6.75
CA ASP A 362 -3.74 41.20 -5.89
C ASP A 362 -3.56 40.34 -4.62
N GLY A 363 -2.92 39.18 -4.74
CA GLY A 363 -2.61 38.29 -3.61
C GLY A 363 -1.54 38.84 -2.66
N GLY A 364 -0.67 39.74 -3.13
CA GLY A 364 0.33 40.44 -2.30
C GLY A 364 -0.26 41.54 -1.41
N SER A 365 -1.50 42.01 -1.70
CA SER A 365 -2.18 43.07 -0.95
C SER A 365 -2.98 42.57 0.26
N ALA A 366 -3.24 41.27 0.38
CA ALA A 366 -4.11 40.72 1.42
C ALA A 366 -3.40 40.32 2.74
N GLY A 367 -2.06 40.43 2.80
CA GLY A 367 -1.26 39.97 3.96
C GLY A 367 -0.77 41.05 4.93
N SER A 368 -1.23 42.31 4.82
CA SER A 368 -0.69 43.44 5.61
C SER A 368 -1.72 44.25 6.41
N VAL A 369 -2.93 43.73 6.60
CA VAL A 369 -3.93 44.35 7.50
C VAL A 369 -4.50 43.30 8.46
N GLU A 370 -3.67 42.85 9.40
CA GLU A 370 -4.07 42.41 10.74
C GLU A 370 -2.81 42.23 11.59
N ARG A 371 -2.44 43.30 12.30
CA ARG A 371 -1.62 43.28 13.52
C ARG A 371 -2.24 44.21 14.54
#